data_AF-A0AAV6B5A8-F1
#
_entry.id   AF-A0AAV6B5A8-F1
#
_cell.length_a   1.000
_cell.length_b   1.000
_cell.length_c   1.000
_cell.angle_alpha   90.00
_cell.angle_beta   90.00
_cell.angle_gamma   90.00
#
_symmetry.space_group_name_H-M   'P 1'
#
loop_
_entity.id
_entity.type
_entity.pdbx_description
1 polymer ?
#
loop_
_entity_poly.entity_id
_entity_poly.type
_entity_poly.pdbx_seq_one_letter_code
_entity_poly.pdbx_strand_id
1 'polypeptide(L)'
;MIPRALIFLLLAVNACVFAGTVEEYAAKISPLIEPAKLATLGPRAANPRVQKIVYWLATAKAQGVNPPRVVDVALRTVGMTNTASAAGLEEMRQGRAATVRRGPYAGDQLSVDHIIPRAVVPELDNVIANLELLPQRANARKNSTVGQRQRDLAEKLTTAGLLSDAGLRAIRSRR
;
A
#
# COMPACT_ATOMS: atom_id res chain seq x y z
N MET A 1 -22.52 -50.22 -2.58
CA MET A 1 -23.30 -49.17 -3.27
C MET A 1 -23.47 -48.00 -2.32
N ILE A 2 -22.71 -46.92 -2.51
CA ILE A 2 -22.85 -45.70 -1.69
C ILE A 2 -24.10 -44.96 -2.20
N PRO A 3 -25.04 -44.55 -1.33
CA PRO A 3 -26.27 -43.91 -1.78
C PRO A 3 -25.95 -42.57 -2.44
N ARG A 4 -26.59 -42.28 -3.59
CA ARG A 4 -26.40 -41.03 -4.36
C ARG A 4 -26.63 -39.75 -3.54
N ALA A 5 -27.41 -39.83 -2.46
CA ALA A 5 -27.59 -38.74 -1.51
C ALA A 5 -26.33 -38.40 -0.69
N LEU A 6 -25.45 -39.38 -0.45
CA LEU A 6 -24.21 -39.20 0.32
C LEU A 6 -23.10 -38.53 -0.52
N ILE A 7 -23.17 -38.65 -1.85
CA ILE A 7 -22.26 -37.95 -2.78
C ILE A 7 -22.57 -36.44 -2.85
N PHE A 8 -23.85 -36.06 -2.74
CA PHE A 8 -24.23 -34.64 -2.69
C PHE A 8 -23.89 -33.96 -1.36
N LEU A 9 -23.86 -34.71 -0.26
CA LEU A 9 -23.47 -34.16 1.04
C LEU A 9 -21.95 -33.96 1.17
N LEU A 10 -21.14 -34.73 0.44
CA LEU A 10 -19.68 -34.56 0.42
C LEU A 10 -19.18 -33.45 -0.53
N LEU A 11 -20.01 -32.97 -1.48
CA LEU A 11 -19.63 -31.88 -2.39
C LEU A 11 -19.91 -30.47 -1.82
N ALA A 12 -20.72 -30.35 -0.76
CA ALA A 12 -21.10 -29.05 -0.19
C ALA A 12 -20.09 -28.49 0.84
N VAL A 13 -19.07 -29.27 1.23
CA VAL A 13 -18.12 -28.87 2.29
C VAL A 13 -16.96 -28.00 1.75
N ASN A 14 -16.77 -27.88 0.43
CA ASN A 14 -15.52 -27.38 -0.15
C ASN A 14 -15.52 -25.94 -0.67
N ALA A 15 -16.45 -25.08 -0.24
CA ALA A 15 -16.41 -23.67 -0.61
C ALA A 15 -16.88 -22.72 0.51
N CYS A 16 -16.53 -23.01 1.77
CA CYS A 16 -16.53 -21.95 2.76
C CYS A 16 -15.21 -21.20 2.65
N VAL A 17 -15.12 -20.28 1.67
CA VAL A 17 -14.09 -19.24 1.73
C VAL A 17 -14.42 -18.43 2.98
N PHE A 18 -13.65 -18.60 4.05
CA PHE A 18 -13.80 -17.80 5.26
C PHE A 18 -13.68 -16.32 4.86
N ALA A 19 -14.81 -15.61 4.83
CA ALA A 19 -14.82 -14.16 4.71
C ALA A 19 -14.13 -13.61 5.95
N GLY A 20 -12.99 -12.92 5.78
CA GLY A 20 -12.28 -12.34 6.91
C GLY A 20 -13.15 -11.31 7.63
N THR A 21 -12.80 -11.00 8.88
CA THR A 21 -13.54 -10.01 9.69
C THR A 21 -12.88 -8.65 9.66
N VAL A 22 -13.62 -7.60 10.03
CA VAL A 22 -13.07 -6.24 10.16
C VAL A 22 -11.93 -6.23 11.18
N GLU A 23 -12.12 -6.96 12.28
CA GLU A 23 -11.21 -7.09 13.42
C GLU A 23 -9.90 -7.76 13.02
N GLU A 24 -9.96 -8.83 12.23
CA GLU A 24 -8.76 -9.52 11.71
C GLU A 24 -7.89 -8.63 10.83
N TYR A 25 -8.51 -7.88 9.91
CA TYR A 25 -7.78 -6.96 9.05
C TYR A 25 -7.26 -5.75 9.81
N ALA A 26 -8.02 -5.24 10.77
CA ALA A 26 -7.58 -4.17 11.64
C ALA A 26 -6.35 -4.61 12.45
N ALA A 27 -6.35 -5.82 13.01
CA ALA A 27 -5.22 -6.39 13.75
C ALA A 27 -3.93 -6.49 12.90
N LYS A 28 -4.05 -6.71 11.59
CA LYS A 28 -2.90 -6.69 10.65
C LYS A 28 -2.38 -5.28 10.37
N ILE A 29 -3.24 -4.26 10.43
CA ILE A 29 -2.90 -2.86 10.12
C ILE A 29 -2.40 -2.10 11.36
N SER A 30 -3.03 -2.27 12.52
CA SER A 30 -2.67 -1.59 13.79
C SER A 30 -1.16 -1.54 14.07
N PRO A 31 -0.38 -2.64 14.02
CA PRO A 31 1.05 -2.60 14.30
C PRO A 31 1.87 -1.79 13.28
N LEU A 32 1.30 -1.47 12.10
CA LEU A 32 1.94 -0.65 11.07
C LEU A 32 1.75 0.84 11.31
N ILE A 33 0.68 1.25 12.01
CA ILE A 33 0.33 2.65 12.30
C ILE A 33 0.55 3.07 13.76
N GLU A 34 1.06 2.17 14.61
CA GLU A 34 1.36 2.44 16.03
C GLU A 34 2.18 3.73 16.24
N PRO A 35 1.69 4.74 16.98
CA PRO A 35 2.36 6.04 17.15
C PRO A 35 3.82 5.95 17.58
N ALA A 36 4.14 5.08 18.55
CA ALA A 36 5.51 4.91 19.03
C ALA A 36 6.46 4.37 17.95
N LYS A 37 5.96 3.49 17.06
CA LYS A 37 6.75 2.99 15.91
C LYS A 37 6.86 4.00 14.79
N LEU A 38 5.89 4.89 14.65
CA LEU A 38 5.93 5.96 13.65
C LEU A 38 6.92 7.07 14.07
N ALA A 39 7.01 7.36 15.37
CA ALA A 39 7.91 8.38 15.92
C ALA A 39 9.40 8.07 15.68
N THR A 40 9.77 6.80 15.49
CA THR A 40 11.16 6.35 15.30
C THR A 40 11.52 6.09 13.84
N LEU A 41 10.66 6.45 12.89
CA LEU A 41 10.91 6.19 11.47
C LEU A 41 12.07 7.02 10.92
N GLY A 42 12.99 6.35 10.24
CA GLY A 42 13.98 6.98 9.39
C GLY A 42 13.37 7.52 8.07
N PRO A 43 14.19 8.20 7.26
CA PRO A 43 13.76 8.73 5.97
C PRO A 43 13.10 7.66 5.08
N ARG A 44 11.95 7.99 4.48
CA ARG A 44 11.18 7.12 3.56
C ARG A 44 10.67 5.79 4.15
N ALA A 45 10.89 5.53 5.46
CA ALA A 45 10.53 4.26 6.10
C ALA A 45 9.01 4.04 6.28
N ALA A 46 8.19 5.06 6.01
CA ALA A 46 6.73 4.94 5.96
C ALA A 46 6.23 4.17 4.72
N ASN A 47 6.97 4.17 3.61
CA ASN A 47 6.51 3.60 2.33
C ASN A 47 6.19 2.10 2.41
N PRO A 48 7.06 1.23 2.97
CA PRO A 48 6.73 -0.19 3.12
C PRO A 48 5.50 -0.43 4.01
N ARG A 49 5.23 0.46 4.98
CA ARG A 49 4.04 0.35 5.84
C ARG A 49 2.79 0.67 5.04
N VAL A 50 2.78 1.77 4.29
CA VAL A 50 1.63 2.14 3.45
C VAL A 50 1.34 1.07 2.40
N GLN A 51 2.37 0.54 1.73
CA GLN A 51 2.18 -0.55 0.76
C GLN A 51 1.54 -1.79 1.40
N LYS A 52 1.97 -2.18 2.61
CA LYS A 52 1.35 -3.28 3.37
C LYS A 52 -0.09 -2.98 3.79
N ILE A 53 -0.39 -1.74 4.18
CA ILE A 53 -1.75 -1.31 4.52
C ILE A 53 -2.66 -1.42 3.29
N VAL A 54 -2.22 -0.89 2.14
CA VAL A 54 -2.97 -0.97 0.87
C VAL A 54 -3.21 -2.42 0.47
N TYR A 55 -2.21 -3.29 0.61
CA TYR A 55 -2.37 -4.73 0.39
C TYR A 55 -3.49 -5.32 1.26
N TRP A 56 -3.45 -5.09 2.58
CA TRP A 56 -4.47 -5.65 3.48
C TRP A 56 -5.87 -5.08 3.22
N LEU A 57 -5.99 -3.80 2.89
CA LEU A 57 -7.27 -3.19 2.53
C LEU A 57 -7.83 -3.72 1.21
N ALA A 58 -6.97 -3.98 0.21
CA ALA A 58 -7.37 -4.60 -1.05
C ALA A 58 -7.84 -6.05 -0.82
N THR A 59 -7.10 -6.83 -0.02
CA THR A 59 -7.49 -8.19 0.35
C THR A 59 -8.80 -8.22 1.13
N ALA A 60 -8.99 -7.30 2.09
CA ALA A 60 -10.23 -7.13 2.83
C ALA A 60 -11.41 -6.87 1.88
N LYS A 61 -11.25 -5.91 0.95
CA LYS A 61 -12.26 -5.60 -0.07
C LYS A 61 -12.61 -6.81 -0.93
N ALA A 62 -11.62 -7.57 -1.38
CA ALA A 62 -11.81 -8.77 -2.19
C ALA A 62 -12.59 -9.87 -1.44
N GLN A 63 -12.53 -9.88 -0.11
CA GLN A 63 -13.29 -10.79 0.75
C GLN A 63 -14.63 -10.20 1.23
N GLY A 64 -15.09 -9.09 0.65
CA GLY A 64 -16.36 -8.46 1.01
C GLY A 64 -16.32 -7.63 2.30
N VAL A 65 -15.15 -7.39 2.88
CA VAL A 65 -14.97 -6.58 4.09
C VAL A 65 -14.85 -5.11 3.70
N ASN A 66 -15.60 -4.23 4.38
CA ASN A 66 -15.62 -2.79 4.14
C ASN A 66 -14.28 -2.13 4.59
N PRO A 67 -13.44 -1.63 3.65
CA PRO A 67 -12.12 -1.10 4.01
C PRO A 67 -12.17 0.17 4.89
N PRO A 68 -13.06 1.15 4.68
CA PRO A 68 -13.26 2.25 5.63
C PRO A 68 -13.46 1.78 7.08
N ARG A 69 -14.28 0.76 7.31
CA ARG A 69 -14.49 0.22 8.67
C ARG A 69 -13.23 -0.42 9.25
N VAL A 70 -12.44 -1.11 8.43
CA VAL A 70 -11.14 -1.68 8.84
C VAL A 70 -10.19 -0.58 9.30
N VAL A 71 -10.10 0.52 8.55
CA VAL A 71 -9.26 1.68 8.91
C VAL A 71 -9.74 2.30 10.22
N ASP A 72 -11.06 2.51 10.38
CA ASP A 72 -11.64 3.08 11.60
C ASP A 72 -11.34 2.25 12.84
N VAL A 73 -11.44 0.92 12.74
CA VAL A 73 -11.13 0.01 13.85
C VAL A 73 -9.63 0.02 14.15
N ALA A 74 -8.77 -0.07 13.12
CA ALA A 74 -7.32 -0.05 13.32
C ALA A 74 -6.84 1.25 14.00
N LEU A 75 -7.35 2.41 13.57
CA LEU A 75 -7.03 3.71 14.17
C LEU A 75 -7.47 3.77 15.64
N ARG A 76 -8.69 3.31 15.94
CA ARG A 76 -9.18 3.23 17.33
C ARG A 76 -8.33 2.32 18.20
N THR A 77 -7.91 1.16 17.68
CA THR A 77 -7.06 0.20 18.41
C THR A 77 -5.74 0.82 18.87
N VAL A 78 -5.13 1.70 18.07
CA VAL A 78 -3.85 2.35 18.41
C VAL A 78 -4.02 3.70 19.09
N GLY A 79 -5.22 4.03 19.57
CA GLY A 79 -5.52 5.31 20.24
C GLY A 79 -5.49 6.54 19.32
N MET A 80 -5.43 6.34 18.00
CA MET A 80 -5.47 7.43 17.01
C MET A 80 -6.90 7.89 16.77
N THR A 81 -7.52 8.45 17.81
CA THR A 81 -8.78 9.19 17.70
C THR A 81 -8.43 10.65 17.39
N ASN A 82 -8.80 11.15 16.19
CA ASN A 82 -8.56 12.54 15.71
C ASN A 82 -7.22 12.85 15.00
N THR A 83 -6.55 11.89 14.38
CA THR A 83 -5.24 12.15 13.71
C THR A 83 -5.32 12.91 12.39
N ALA A 84 -6.48 12.97 11.74
CA ALA A 84 -6.79 13.90 10.67
C ALA A 84 -7.98 14.75 11.11
N SER A 85 -7.92 16.07 10.91
CA SER A 85 -9.08 16.93 11.17
C SER A 85 -10.24 16.46 10.30
N ALA A 86 -11.48 16.55 10.80
CA ALA A 86 -12.66 16.21 10.00
C ALA A 86 -12.65 16.92 8.63
N ALA A 87 -12.18 18.17 8.61
CA ALA A 87 -11.94 18.95 7.40
C ALA A 87 -10.89 18.31 6.46
N GLY A 88 -9.75 17.85 6.99
CA GLY A 88 -8.71 17.21 6.19
C GLY A 88 -9.15 15.87 5.58
N LEU A 89 -9.93 15.08 6.32
CA LEU A 89 -10.52 13.85 5.77
C LEU A 89 -11.53 14.16 4.66
N GLU A 90 -12.33 15.21 4.82
CA GLU A 90 -13.28 15.63 3.80
C GLU A 90 -12.59 16.11 2.51
N GLU A 91 -11.52 16.90 2.65
CA GLU A 91 -10.68 17.28 1.51
C GLU A 91 -10.12 16.06 0.76
N MET A 92 -9.65 15.05 1.50
CA MET A 92 -9.14 13.81 0.90
C MET A 92 -10.24 13.00 0.20
N ARG A 93 -11.47 12.99 0.72
CA ARG A 93 -12.62 12.37 0.03
C ARG A 93 -12.93 13.04 -1.31
N GLN A 94 -12.59 14.32 -1.44
CA GLN A 94 -12.72 15.09 -2.67
C GLN A 94 -11.48 14.97 -3.57
N GLY A 95 -10.54 14.08 -3.25
CA GLY A 95 -9.33 13.84 -4.05
C GLY A 95 -8.17 14.80 -3.79
N ARG A 96 -8.25 15.65 -2.75
CA ARG A 96 -7.12 16.51 -2.39
C ARG A 96 -6.03 15.73 -1.64
N ALA A 97 -4.78 16.13 -1.84
CA ALA A 97 -3.65 15.56 -1.13
C ALA A 97 -3.61 15.97 0.34
N ALA A 98 -3.15 15.08 1.22
CA ALA A 98 -2.99 15.37 2.64
C ALA A 98 -1.87 16.40 2.89
N THR A 99 -2.07 17.31 3.84
CA THR A 99 -1.03 18.25 4.30
C THR A 99 -0.20 17.65 5.43
N VAL A 100 1.12 17.71 5.31
CA VAL A 100 2.05 17.32 6.38
C VAL A 100 1.93 18.30 7.54
N ARG A 101 1.61 17.79 8.74
CA ARG A 101 1.37 18.64 9.93
C ARG A 101 2.59 18.82 10.84
N ARG A 102 3.56 17.90 10.79
CA ARG A 102 4.69 17.85 11.74
C ARG A 102 5.99 17.54 11.01
N GLY A 103 7.11 17.93 11.62
CA GLY A 103 8.45 17.67 11.12
C GLY A 103 8.93 18.67 10.07
N PRO A 104 10.08 18.40 9.41
CA PRO A 104 10.77 19.35 8.54
C PRO A 104 9.98 19.73 7.28
N TYR A 105 8.96 18.95 6.93
CA TYR A 105 8.09 19.21 5.79
C TYR A 105 6.69 19.71 6.18
N ALA A 106 6.50 20.20 7.40
CA ALA A 106 5.22 20.79 7.81
C ALA A 106 4.74 21.86 6.81
N GLY A 107 3.43 21.86 6.51
CA GLY A 107 2.78 22.71 5.51
C GLY A 107 2.89 22.21 4.07
N ASP A 108 3.69 21.17 3.80
CA ASP A 108 3.82 20.60 2.46
C ASP A 108 2.66 19.67 2.12
N GLN A 109 2.36 19.50 0.83
CA GLN A 109 1.42 18.47 0.37
C GLN A 109 2.13 17.13 0.22
N LEU A 110 1.40 16.05 0.51
CA LEU A 110 1.84 14.70 0.21
C LEU A 110 1.72 14.46 -1.30
N SER A 111 2.75 13.88 -1.90
CA SER A 111 2.77 13.49 -3.31
C SER A 111 3.10 12.01 -3.45
N VAL A 112 2.59 11.40 -4.51
CA VAL A 112 2.96 10.04 -4.93
C VAL A 112 3.82 10.18 -6.18
N ASP A 113 4.96 9.49 -6.22
CA ASP A 113 5.85 9.46 -7.37
C ASP A 113 6.37 8.05 -7.64
N HIS A 114 6.88 7.81 -8.84
CA HIS A 114 7.43 6.52 -9.24
C HIS A 114 8.88 6.36 -8.79
N ILE A 115 9.24 5.26 -8.12
CA ILE A 115 10.62 4.94 -7.73
C ILE A 115 11.47 4.73 -8.98
N ILE A 116 11.00 3.86 -9.89
CA ILE A 116 11.54 3.67 -11.23
C ILE A 116 10.71 4.54 -12.18
N PRO A 117 11.32 5.45 -12.96
CA PRO A 117 10.58 6.41 -13.77
C PRO A 117 9.66 5.74 -14.81
N ARG A 118 8.42 6.23 -14.90
CA ARG A 118 7.43 5.84 -15.91
C ARG A 118 7.97 5.91 -17.35
N ALA A 119 8.81 6.91 -17.63
CA ALA A 119 9.43 7.10 -18.94
C ALA A 119 10.42 5.98 -19.34
N VAL A 120 10.87 5.16 -18.39
CA VAL A 120 11.75 4.00 -18.66
C VAL A 120 10.92 2.73 -18.76
N VAL A 121 9.97 2.53 -17.85
CA VAL A 121 9.12 1.33 -17.78
C VAL A 121 7.65 1.70 -17.52
N PRO A 122 6.88 2.01 -18.57
CA PRO A 122 5.47 2.39 -18.44
C PRO A 122 4.59 1.29 -17.82
N GLU A 123 5.00 0.01 -17.90
CA GLU A 123 4.28 -1.10 -17.29
C GLU A 123 4.17 -1.01 -15.77
N LEU A 124 5.08 -0.27 -15.11
CA LEU A 124 5.05 -0.06 -13.65
C LEU A 124 4.22 1.14 -13.21
N ASP A 125 3.49 1.81 -14.12
CA ASP A 125 2.83 3.09 -13.83
C ASP A 125 1.86 3.03 -12.65
N ASN A 126 1.06 1.95 -12.59
CA ASN A 126 0.06 1.73 -11.54
C ASN A 126 0.46 0.62 -10.57
N VAL A 127 1.72 0.17 -10.59
CA VAL A 127 2.22 -0.86 -9.69
C VAL A 127 2.55 -0.20 -8.36
N ILE A 128 1.72 -0.43 -7.34
CA ILE A 128 1.87 0.18 -6.00
C ILE A 128 3.26 -0.02 -5.38
N ALA A 129 3.92 -1.13 -5.69
CA ALA A 129 5.29 -1.43 -5.23
C ALA A 129 6.35 -0.50 -5.85
N ASN A 130 6.06 0.10 -7.01
CA ASN A 130 6.88 1.12 -7.66
C ASN A 130 6.48 2.56 -7.25
N LEU A 131 5.43 2.74 -6.45
CA LEU A 131 5.00 4.07 -6.00
C LEU A 131 5.61 4.38 -4.63
N GLU A 132 6.03 5.64 -4.45
CA GLU A 132 6.51 6.18 -3.18
C GLU A 132 5.77 7.47 -2.79
N LEU A 133 5.38 7.54 -1.52
CA LEU A 133 4.84 8.73 -0.87
C LEU A 133 5.97 9.59 -0.33
N LEU A 134 5.96 10.86 -0.72
CA LEU A 134 6.94 11.87 -0.33
C LEU A 134 6.27 13.24 -0.19
N PRO A 135 6.77 14.13 0.69
CA PRO A 135 6.41 15.54 0.65
C PRO A 135 6.75 16.15 -0.71
N GLN A 136 5.88 17.01 -1.24
CA GLN A 136 6.00 17.54 -2.60
C GLN A 136 7.33 18.28 -2.83
N ARG A 137 7.84 19.04 -1.85
CA ARG A 137 9.15 19.69 -1.97
C ARG A 137 10.30 18.68 -2.02
N ALA A 138 10.18 17.56 -1.29
CA ALA A 138 11.17 16.48 -1.37
C ALA A 138 11.10 15.77 -2.73
N ASN A 139 9.90 15.62 -3.27
CA ASN A 139 9.67 15.03 -4.59
C ASN A 139 10.20 15.91 -5.73
N ALA A 140 9.95 17.22 -5.70
CA ALA A 140 10.43 18.15 -6.72
C ALA A 140 11.97 18.21 -6.84
N ARG A 141 12.69 17.84 -5.77
CA ARG A 141 14.16 17.74 -5.76
C ARG A 141 14.68 16.42 -6.34
N LYS A 142 13.81 15.44 -6.52
CA LYS A 142 14.16 14.14 -7.09
C LYS A 142 14.26 14.28 -8.61
N ASN A 143 15.29 13.67 -9.18
CA ASN A 143 15.47 13.57 -10.63
C ASN A 143 15.00 12.19 -11.14
N SER A 144 14.88 12.04 -12.45
CA SER A 144 14.52 10.78 -13.11
C SER A 144 15.72 9.82 -13.26
N THR A 145 16.74 9.93 -12.41
CA THR A 145 17.96 9.12 -12.53
C THR A 145 17.72 7.70 -12.02
N VAL A 146 18.22 6.72 -12.78
CA VAL A 146 18.20 5.30 -12.39
C VAL A 146 19.48 5.01 -11.62
N GLY A 147 19.39 5.04 -10.29
CA GLY A 147 20.47 4.63 -9.39
C GLY A 147 20.40 3.16 -8.99
N GLN A 148 21.28 2.74 -8.10
CA GLN A 148 21.33 1.35 -7.61
C GLN A 148 20.02 0.93 -6.94
N ARG A 149 19.37 1.83 -6.17
CA ARG A 149 18.06 1.58 -5.56
C ARG A 149 17.00 1.18 -6.60
N GLN A 150 16.95 1.85 -7.75
CA GLN A 150 16.01 1.53 -8.82
C GLN A 150 16.32 0.18 -9.45
N ARG A 151 17.61 -0.14 -9.64
CA ARG A 151 18.05 -1.44 -10.17
C ARG A 151 17.70 -2.59 -9.22
N ASP A 152 17.97 -2.43 -7.92
CA ASP A 152 17.65 -3.45 -6.91
C ASP A 152 16.13 -3.68 -6.81
N LEU A 153 15.33 -2.61 -6.94
CA LEU A 153 13.88 -2.74 -6.98
C LEU A 153 13.41 -3.46 -8.26
N ALA A 154 13.98 -3.13 -9.41
CA ALA A 154 13.64 -3.75 -10.68
C ALA A 154 13.85 -5.27 -10.65
N GLU A 155 14.96 -5.72 -10.05
CA GLU A 155 15.22 -7.16 -9.88
C GLU A 155 14.16 -7.83 -9.01
N LYS A 156 13.79 -7.21 -7.88
CA LYS A 156 12.73 -7.73 -7.01
C LYS A 156 11.37 -7.80 -7.73
N LEU A 157 11.04 -6.77 -8.50
CA LEU A 157 9.78 -6.72 -9.25
C LEU A 157 9.77 -7.75 -10.39
N THR A 158 10.91 -8.00 -11.04
CA THR A 158 11.04 -9.04 -12.07
C THR A 158 10.81 -10.42 -11.45
N THR A 159 11.49 -10.72 -10.33
CA THR A 159 11.30 -11.98 -9.59
C THR A 159 9.86 -12.17 -9.11
N ALA A 160 9.16 -11.07 -8.79
CA ALA A 160 7.75 -11.10 -8.39
C ALA A 160 6.77 -11.20 -9.58
N GLY A 161 7.25 -11.21 -10.83
CA GLY A 161 6.42 -11.21 -12.04
C GLY A 161 5.69 -9.88 -12.31
N LEU A 162 6.14 -8.79 -11.67
CA LEU A 162 5.57 -7.45 -11.81
C LEU A 162 6.30 -6.57 -12.83
N LEU A 163 7.48 -6.98 -13.28
CA LEU A 163 8.28 -6.32 -14.31
C LEU A 163 8.70 -7.34 -15.35
N SER A 164 8.61 -6.97 -16.63
CA SER A 164 9.06 -7.83 -17.73
C SER A 164 10.58 -7.86 -17.83
N ASP A 165 11.14 -8.94 -18.40
CA ASP A 165 12.57 -9.00 -18.71
C ASP A 165 13.01 -7.86 -19.64
N ALA A 166 12.13 -7.42 -20.54
CA ALA A 166 12.37 -6.27 -21.40
C ALA A 166 12.50 -4.97 -20.59
N GLY A 167 11.60 -4.76 -19.63
CA GLY A 167 11.66 -3.65 -18.70
C GLY A 167 12.93 -3.65 -17.84
N LEU A 168 13.33 -4.82 -17.31
CA LEU A 168 14.57 -4.96 -16.56
C LEU A 168 15.80 -4.59 -17.41
N ARG A 169 15.85 -5.02 -18.68
CA ARG A 169 16.93 -4.63 -19.61
C ARG A 169 16.95 -3.13 -19.85
N ALA A 170 15.80 -2.49 -20.05
CA ALA A 170 15.71 -1.04 -20.28
C ALA A 170 16.24 -0.22 -19.08
N ILE A 171 16.02 -0.70 -17.86
CA ILE A 171 16.55 -0.09 -16.64
C ILE A 171 18.07 -0.28 -16.55
N ARG A 172 18.58 -1.49 -16.84
CA ARG A 172 20.02 -1.78 -16.82
C ARG A 172 20.81 -1.02 -17.88
N SER A 173 20.20 -0.66 -19.02
CA SER A 173 20.85 0.14 -20.07
C SER A 173 20.93 1.64 -19.74
N ARG A 174 20.27 2.13 -18.70
CA ARG A 174 20.36 3.54 -18.27
C ARG A 174 21.64 3.76 -17.45
N ARG A 175 22.49 4.65 -17.94
CA ARG A 175 23.66 5.17 -17.20
C ARG A 175 23.22 6.03 -16.02
#